data_AF-A0A929IRU9-F1
#
_entry.id   AF-A0A929IRU9-F1
#
_cell.length_a   1.000
_cell.length_b   1.000
_cell.length_c   1.000
_cell.angle_alpha   90.00
_cell.angle_beta   90.00
_cell.angle_gamma   90.00
#
_symmetry.space_group_name_H-M   'P 1'
#
loop_
_entity.id
_entity.type
_entity.pdbx_description
1 polymer ?
#
loop_
_entity_poly.entity_id
_entity_poly.type
_entity_poly.pdbx_seq_one_letter_code
_entity_poly.pdbx_strand_id
1 'polypeptide(L)'
;MGKLTSGQWTEIAIWLSVAGLAFGYSFEFDREIDGYLFGASGWPRAIIAMIFLGAAGQFVQDLRKAKTDPVSDPGYFSQFSEHGAYFIIRMGLTLALPLVYAMLLQGMGYYFLTPFFLGFYLYLTGERRATMLIFVPLSIYGVITVIFTRVLYVGLPIGYWPGFYDFGNQVVILLRG
;
A
#
# COMPACT_ATOMS: atom_id res chain seq x y z
N MET A 1 -27.95 -12.33 25.08
CA MET A 1 -26.59 -12.09 24.53
C MET A 1 -26.72 -12.19 23.02
N GLY A 2 -26.61 -11.09 22.27
CA GLY A 2 -26.66 -11.17 20.81
C GLY A 2 -25.49 -11.99 20.29
N LYS A 3 -25.78 -12.85 19.31
CA LYS A 3 -24.78 -13.72 18.71
C LYS A 3 -24.11 -12.96 17.58
N LEU A 4 -22.78 -13.06 17.52
CA LEU A 4 -22.01 -12.60 16.37
C LEU A 4 -22.45 -13.39 15.13
N THR A 5 -22.54 -12.71 13.99
CA THR A 5 -22.86 -13.36 12.72
C THR A 5 -21.69 -14.24 12.25
N SER A 6 -21.98 -15.26 11.44
CA SER A 6 -20.92 -16.14 10.89
C SER A 6 -19.89 -15.35 10.07
N GLY A 7 -20.31 -14.26 9.42
CA GLY A 7 -19.43 -13.35 8.66
C GLY A 7 -18.39 -12.64 9.53
N GLN A 8 -18.81 -12.08 10.66
CA GLN A 8 -17.90 -11.41 11.61
C GLN A 8 -16.86 -12.39 12.16
N TRP A 9 -17.28 -13.63 12.50
CA TRP A 9 -16.35 -14.67 12.92
C TRP A 9 -15.32 -15.02 11.86
N THR A 10 -15.74 -15.17 10.59
CA THR A 10 -14.81 -15.45 9.49
C THR A 10 -13.83 -14.31 9.28
N GLU A 11 -14.28 -13.06 9.36
CA GLU A 11 -13.43 -11.89 9.17
C GLU A 11 -12.34 -11.78 10.25
N ILE A 12 -12.73 -11.93 11.52
CA ILE A 12 -11.79 -11.93 12.64
C ILE A 12 -10.79 -13.08 12.51
N ALA A 13 -11.27 -14.28 12.16
CA ALA A 13 -10.40 -15.43 11.96
C ALA A 13 -9.37 -15.20 10.85
N ILE A 14 -9.78 -14.59 9.73
CA ILE A 14 -8.89 -14.24 8.63
C ILE A 14 -7.84 -13.23 9.09
N TRP A 15 -8.24 -12.12 9.69
CA TRP A 15 -7.30 -11.07 10.08
C TRP A 15 -6.32 -11.52 11.16
N LEU A 16 -6.78 -12.30 12.15
CA LEU A 16 -5.89 -12.88 13.16
C LEU A 16 -4.94 -13.91 12.56
N SER A 17 -5.39 -14.70 11.59
CA SER A 17 -4.51 -15.65 10.86
C SER A 17 -3.44 -14.92 10.06
N VAL A 18 -3.82 -13.86 9.33
CA VAL A 18 -2.88 -13.00 8.58
C VAL A 18 -1.86 -12.38 9.52
N ALA A 19 -2.29 -11.78 10.63
CA ALA A 19 -1.39 -11.18 11.61
C ALA A 19 -0.45 -12.21 12.24
N GLY A 20 -0.98 -13.39 12.63
CA GLY A 20 -0.20 -14.45 13.23
C GLY A 20 0.86 -15.05 12.28
N LEU A 21 0.46 -15.35 11.04
CA LEU A 21 1.38 -15.86 10.02
C LEU A 21 2.45 -14.84 9.65
N ALA A 22 2.06 -13.57 9.44
CA ALA A 22 3.00 -12.50 9.13
C ALA A 22 3.97 -12.25 10.30
N PHE A 23 3.50 -12.32 11.55
CA PHE A 23 4.35 -12.21 12.73
C PHE A 23 5.36 -13.36 12.81
N GLY A 24 4.92 -14.60 12.56
CA GLY A 24 5.80 -15.77 12.51
C GLY A 24 6.88 -15.62 11.43
N TYR A 25 6.48 -15.20 10.22
CA TYR A 25 7.41 -14.98 9.11
C TYR A 25 8.39 -13.82 9.39
N SER A 26 8.01 -12.85 10.23
CA SER A 26 8.88 -11.71 10.58
C SER A 26 10.19 -12.10 11.26
N PHE A 27 10.28 -13.30 11.85
CA PHE A 27 11.50 -13.81 12.46
C PHE A 27 12.51 -14.34 11.44
N GLU A 28 12.10 -14.75 10.25
CA GLU A 28 13.01 -15.29 9.23
C GLU A 28 13.96 -14.24 8.65
N PHE A 29 13.52 -12.98 8.63
CA PHE A 29 14.30 -11.86 8.13
C PHE A 29 14.68 -10.86 9.24
N ASP A 30 14.57 -11.26 10.52
CA ASP A 30 14.96 -10.43 11.66
C ASP A 30 16.49 -10.31 11.72
N ARG A 31 17.01 -9.27 11.06
CA ARG A 31 18.43 -8.96 10.99
C ARG A 31 18.68 -7.56 11.52
N GLU A 32 19.77 -7.38 12.23
CA GLU A 32 20.26 -6.06 12.61
C GLU A 32 20.68 -5.31 11.34
N ILE A 33 20.37 -4.01 11.28
CA ILE A 33 20.77 -3.11 10.20
C ILE A 33 21.59 -2.00 10.83
N ASP A 34 22.81 -1.80 10.33
CA ASP A 34 23.70 -0.73 10.80
C ASP A 34 22.98 0.63 10.68
N GLY A 35 22.86 1.32 11.81
CA GLY A 35 22.20 2.63 11.89
C GLY A 35 20.67 2.60 12.08
N TYR A 36 20.03 1.43 12.22
CA TYR A 36 18.60 1.34 12.52
C TYR A 36 18.30 0.48 13.74
N LEU A 37 17.86 1.12 14.83
CA LEU A 37 17.66 0.51 16.15
C LEU A 37 16.66 -0.66 16.16
N PHE A 38 15.67 -0.64 15.28
CA PHE A 38 14.57 -1.61 15.28
C PHE A 38 14.80 -2.81 14.34
N GLY A 39 15.98 -2.89 13.70
CA GLY A 39 16.33 -3.96 12.77
C GLY A 39 15.41 -4.05 11.54
N ALA A 40 15.62 -5.05 10.69
CA ALA A 40 14.81 -5.25 9.49
C ALA A 40 13.33 -5.56 9.78
N SER A 41 13.05 -6.13 10.96
CA SER A 41 11.71 -6.60 11.33
C SER A 41 10.84 -5.56 12.05
N GLY A 42 11.42 -4.48 12.58
CA GLY A 42 10.72 -3.52 13.42
C GLY A 42 9.50 -2.87 12.75
N TRP A 43 9.68 -2.32 11.54
CA TRP A 43 8.58 -1.71 10.79
C TRP A 43 7.49 -2.71 10.37
N PRO A 44 7.84 -3.88 9.79
CA PRO A 44 6.85 -4.94 9.54
C PRO A 44 6.05 -5.34 10.79
N ARG A 45 6.71 -5.53 11.93
CA ARG A 45 6.06 -5.89 13.20
C ARG A 45 5.12 -4.81 13.72
N ALA A 46 5.47 -3.53 13.55
CA ALA A 46 4.57 -2.42 13.90
C ALA A 46 3.26 -2.45 13.08
N ILE A 47 3.35 -2.73 11.77
CA ILE A 47 2.17 -2.89 10.91
C ILE A 47 1.34 -4.10 11.36
N ILE A 48 1.98 -5.23 11.63
CA ILE A 48 1.31 -6.44 12.11
C ILE A 48 0.58 -6.18 13.44
N ALA A 49 1.20 -5.45 14.36
CA ALA A 49 0.58 -5.04 15.61
C ALA A 49 -0.65 -4.15 15.37
N MET A 50 -0.60 -3.21 14.42
CA MET A 50 -1.75 -2.39 14.05
C MET A 50 -2.89 -3.24 13.47
N ILE A 51 -2.60 -4.22 12.61
CA ILE A 51 -3.61 -5.14 12.07
C ILE A 51 -4.26 -5.94 13.20
N PHE A 52 -3.45 -6.48 14.12
CA PHE A 52 -3.95 -7.21 15.28
C PHE A 52 -4.85 -6.35 16.17
N LEU A 53 -4.42 -5.12 16.49
CA LEU A 53 -5.21 -4.18 17.29
C LEU A 53 -6.50 -3.77 16.57
N GLY A 54 -6.46 -3.59 15.25
CA GLY A 54 -7.64 -3.31 14.43
C GLY A 54 -8.65 -4.45 14.49
N ALA A 55 -8.21 -5.70 14.28
CA ALA A 55 -9.06 -6.88 14.36
C ALA A 55 -9.64 -7.10 15.77
N ALA A 56 -8.83 -6.93 16.82
CA ALA A 56 -9.28 -7.02 18.20
C ALA A 56 -10.28 -5.90 18.55
N GLY A 57 -10.02 -4.68 18.09
CA GLY A 57 -10.91 -3.53 18.27
C GLY A 57 -12.26 -3.75 17.59
N GLN A 58 -12.25 -4.23 16.34
CA GLN A 58 -13.45 -4.60 15.59
C GLN A 58 -14.26 -5.67 16.33
N PHE A 59 -13.61 -6.74 16.80
CA PHE A 59 -14.28 -7.78 17.58
C PHE A 59 -14.95 -7.24 18.85
N VAL A 60 -14.26 -6.36 19.59
CA VAL A 60 -14.84 -5.72 20.79
C VAL A 60 -16.03 -4.84 20.42
N GLN A 61 -15.96 -4.09 19.31
CA GLN A 61 -17.09 -3.31 18.83
C GLN A 61 -18.27 -4.19 18.44
N ASP A 62 -18.04 -5.30 17.73
CA ASP A 62 -19.08 -6.25 17.33
C ASP A 62 -19.75 -6.89 18.55
N LEU A 63 -18.98 -7.27 19.57
CA LEU A 63 -19.50 -7.78 20.84
C LEU A 63 -20.34 -6.75 21.61
N ARG A 64 -19.98 -5.47 21.53
CA ARG A 64 -20.74 -4.37 22.14
C ARG A 64 -22.03 -4.09 21.36
N LYS A 65 -21.97 -4.02 20.03
CA LYS A 65 -23.13 -3.78 19.15
C LYS A 65 -24.16 -4.92 19.24
N ALA A 66 -23.70 -6.18 19.33
CA ALA A 66 -24.57 -7.33 19.53
C ALA A 66 -25.38 -7.29 20.84
N LYS A 67 -25.04 -6.43 21.80
CA LYS A 67 -25.81 -6.25 23.03
C LYS A 67 -26.92 -5.18 22.94
N THR A 68 -26.88 -4.26 21.97
CA THR A 68 -27.65 -3.01 22.07
C THR A 68 -28.85 -2.93 21.12
N ASP A 69 -28.86 -3.55 19.93
CA ASP A 69 -30.06 -3.77 19.11
C ASP A 69 -29.71 -4.55 17.82
N PRO A 70 -30.65 -5.33 17.22
CA PRO A 70 -30.43 -6.04 15.96
C PRO A 70 -30.70 -5.08 14.79
N VAL A 71 -29.94 -3.98 14.71
CA VAL A 71 -29.95 -3.19 13.48
C VAL A 71 -29.14 -3.97 12.46
N SER A 72 -29.82 -4.44 11.42
CA SER A 72 -29.24 -4.95 10.19
C SER A 72 -28.37 -3.85 9.58
N ASP A 73 -27.15 -3.70 10.07
CA ASP A 73 -26.09 -3.03 9.34
C ASP A 73 -25.95 -3.83 8.04
N PRO A 74 -26.32 -3.27 6.88
CA PRO A 74 -26.08 -3.95 5.62
C PRO A 74 -24.57 -4.10 5.55
N GLY A 75 -24.05 -5.28 5.93
CA GLY A 75 -22.62 -5.53 6.02
C GLY A 75 -21.92 -5.08 4.75
N TYR A 76 -20.61 -4.80 4.82
CA TYR A 76 -19.83 -4.24 3.70
C TYR A 76 -20.19 -4.82 2.31
N PHE A 77 -20.49 -6.13 2.24
CA PHE A 77 -20.99 -6.84 1.06
C PHE A 77 -22.33 -6.36 0.46
N SER A 78 -23.32 -5.95 1.25
CA SER A 78 -24.55 -5.33 0.72
C SER A 78 -24.31 -3.92 0.20
N GLN A 79 -23.36 -3.17 0.77
CA GLN A 79 -22.94 -1.90 0.20
C GLN A 79 -22.25 -2.09 -1.17
N PHE A 80 -21.51 -3.19 -1.34
CA PHE A 80 -20.96 -3.59 -2.65
C PHE A 80 -22.05 -3.87 -3.69
N SER A 81 -23.19 -4.45 -3.31
CA SER A 81 -24.29 -4.70 -4.26
C SER A 81 -24.97 -3.42 -4.75
N GLU A 82 -24.86 -2.33 -3.99
CA GLU A 82 -25.40 -1.01 -4.35
C GLU A 82 -24.48 -0.25 -5.32
N HIS A 83 -23.19 -0.58 -5.32
CA HIS A 83 -22.19 0.05 -6.17
C HIS A 83 -21.96 -0.79 -7.44
N GLY A 84 -22.37 -0.27 -8.60
CA GLY A 84 -22.26 -0.99 -9.88
C GLY A 84 -20.82 -1.46 -10.22
N ALA A 85 -20.70 -2.40 -11.17
CA ALA A 85 -19.44 -3.08 -11.51
C ALA A 85 -18.23 -2.15 -11.75
N TYR A 86 -18.46 -0.92 -12.24
CA TYR A 86 -17.42 0.10 -12.39
C TYR A 86 -16.68 0.42 -11.08
N PHE A 87 -17.40 0.52 -9.96
CA PHE A 87 -16.82 0.80 -8.65
C PHE A 87 -15.91 -0.35 -8.20
N ILE A 88 -16.38 -1.59 -8.33
CA ILE A 88 -15.62 -2.80 -7.94
C ILE A 88 -14.33 -2.91 -8.76
N ILE A 89 -14.42 -2.72 -10.09
CA ILE A 89 -13.24 -2.76 -10.97
C ILE A 89 -12.26 -1.66 -10.58
N ARG A 90 -12.73 -0.43 -10.37
CA ARG A 90 -11.89 0.70 -10.01
C ARG A 90 -11.20 0.51 -8.65
N MET A 91 -11.91 -0.02 -7.66
CA MET A 91 -11.34 -0.38 -6.36
C MET A 91 -10.27 -1.46 -6.51
N GLY A 92 -10.58 -2.53 -7.26
CA GLY A 92 -9.63 -3.61 -7.56
C GLY A 92 -8.37 -3.11 -8.25
N LEU A 93 -8.51 -2.23 -9.24
CA LEU A 93 -7.37 -1.59 -9.92
C LEU A 93 -6.56 -0.71 -8.98
N THR A 94 -7.21 0.06 -8.11
CA THR A 94 -6.52 0.94 -7.15
C THR A 94 -5.69 0.12 -6.16
N LEU A 95 -6.19 -1.04 -5.74
CA LEU A 95 -5.49 -1.96 -4.85
C LEU A 95 -4.36 -2.72 -5.57
N ALA A 96 -4.58 -3.12 -6.83
CA ALA A 96 -3.60 -3.86 -7.62
C ALA A 96 -2.44 -2.97 -8.09
N LEU A 97 -2.69 -1.67 -8.31
CA LEU A 97 -1.71 -0.78 -8.92
C LEU A 97 -0.37 -0.71 -8.15
N PRO A 98 -0.33 -0.55 -6.80
CA PRO A 98 0.92 -0.58 -6.05
C PRO A 98 1.70 -1.89 -6.21
N LEU A 99 1.01 -3.03 -6.32
CA LEU A 99 1.65 -4.33 -6.52
C LEU A 99 2.29 -4.42 -7.90
N VAL A 100 1.55 -4.00 -8.93
CA VAL A 100 2.06 -3.91 -10.31
C VAL A 100 3.27 -2.98 -10.38
N TYR A 101 3.21 -1.83 -9.70
CA TYR A 101 4.33 -0.91 -9.59
C TYR A 101 5.54 -1.58 -8.93
N ALA A 102 5.37 -2.24 -7.79
CA ALA A 102 6.46 -2.93 -7.10
C ALA A 102 7.12 -4.01 -7.97
N MET A 103 6.33 -4.77 -8.72
CA MET A 103 6.83 -5.79 -9.65
C MET A 103 7.62 -5.18 -10.82
N LEU A 104 7.12 -4.09 -11.40
CA LEU A 104 7.75 -3.43 -12.55
C LEU A 104 8.94 -2.54 -12.16
N LEU A 105 9.01 -2.08 -10.90
CA LEU A 105 10.01 -1.13 -10.43
C LEU A 105 11.44 -1.63 -10.66
N GLN A 106 11.70 -2.91 -10.42
CA GLN A 106 13.03 -3.47 -10.64
C GLN A 106 13.42 -3.46 -12.12
N GLY A 107 12.47 -3.76 -13.02
CA GLY A 107 12.71 -3.82 -14.46
C GLY A 107 12.80 -2.43 -15.12
N MET A 108 11.80 -1.58 -14.91
CA MET A 108 11.65 -0.29 -15.58
C MET A 108 12.31 0.89 -14.85
N GLY A 109 12.60 0.75 -13.56
CA GLY A 109 13.23 1.79 -12.75
C GLY A 109 12.27 2.89 -12.29
N TYR A 110 12.69 3.59 -11.24
CA TYR A 110 11.97 4.68 -10.61
C TYR A 110 11.78 5.86 -11.56
N TYR A 111 12.85 6.30 -12.24
CA TYR A 111 12.86 7.53 -13.04
C TYR A 111 11.84 7.51 -14.19
N PHE A 112 11.60 6.33 -14.75
CA PHE A 112 10.58 6.15 -15.78
C PHE A 112 9.21 5.87 -15.17
N LEU A 113 9.10 4.87 -14.29
CA LEU A 113 7.81 4.30 -13.91
C LEU A 113 7.01 5.20 -12.95
N THR A 114 7.68 5.86 -12.01
CA THR A 114 7.04 6.59 -10.91
C THR A 114 6.13 7.75 -11.36
N PRO A 115 6.48 8.63 -12.31
CA PRO A 115 5.57 9.70 -12.74
C PRO A 115 4.26 9.15 -13.34
N PHE A 116 4.33 8.05 -14.11
CA PHE A 116 3.13 7.41 -14.67
C PHE A 116 2.30 6.70 -13.59
N PHE A 117 2.97 6.01 -12.66
CA PHE A 117 2.31 5.37 -11.53
C PHE A 117 1.52 6.39 -10.70
N LEU A 118 2.14 7.51 -10.32
CA LEU A 118 1.50 8.55 -9.53
C LEU A 118 0.32 9.18 -10.27
N GLY A 119 0.47 9.49 -11.57
CA GLY A 119 -0.61 10.02 -12.39
C GLY A 119 -1.79 9.05 -12.53
N PHE A 120 -1.51 7.77 -12.79
CA PHE A 120 -2.53 6.75 -12.91
C PHE A 120 -3.21 6.46 -11.56
N TYR A 121 -2.45 6.47 -10.46
CA TYR A 121 -2.99 6.34 -9.12
C TYR A 121 -3.98 7.48 -8.80
N LEU A 122 -3.59 8.74 -9.05
CA LEU A 122 -4.48 9.90 -8.84
C LEU A 122 -5.74 9.82 -9.71
N TYR A 123 -5.60 9.39 -10.96
CA TYR A 123 -6.73 9.18 -11.85
C TYR A 123 -7.68 8.10 -11.33
N LEU A 124 -7.14 6.98 -10.85
CA LEU A 124 -7.92 5.90 -10.24
C LEU A 124 -8.58 6.34 -8.93
N THR A 125 -7.95 7.18 -8.12
CA THR A 125 -8.57 7.71 -6.88
C THR A 125 -9.59 8.81 -7.15
N GLY A 126 -9.58 9.40 -8.35
CA GLY A 126 -10.68 10.23 -8.86
C GLY A 126 -10.34 11.64 -9.24
N GLU A 127 -9.05 12.00 -9.24
CA GLU A 127 -8.63 13.26 -9.81
C GLU A 127 -8.84 13.23 -11.33
N ARG A 128 -9.55 14.23 -11.85
CA ARG A 128 -9.89 14.33 -13.28
C ARG A 128 -9.30 15.57 -13.94
N ARG A 129 -8.79 16.54 -13.16
CA ARG A 129 -8.19 17.75 -13.70
C ARG A 129 -6.83 17.40 -14.29
N ALA A 130 -6.72 17.51 -15.62
CA ALA A 130 -5.49 17.20 -16.35
C ALA A 130 -4.27 17.95 -15.81
N THR A 131 -4.45 19.21 -15.39
CA THR A 131 -3.40 20.00 -14.75
C THR A 131 -2.89 19.36 -13.46
N MET A 132 -3.78 18.87 -12.60
CA MET A 132 -3.40 18.21 -11.35
C MET A 132 -2.83 16.81 -11.58
N LEU A 133 -3.36 16.07 -12.55
CA LEU A 133 -2.86 14.75 -12.95
C LEU A 133 -1.42 14.77 -13.47
N ILE A 134 -0.92 15.93 -13.90
CA ILE A 134 0.47 16.09 -14.35
C ILE A 134 1.30 16.81 -13.28
N PHE A 135 0.81 17.94 -12.78
CA PHE A 135 1.57 18.79 -11.87
C PHE A 135 1.86 18.11 -10.53
N VAL A 136 0.88 17.44 -9.93
CA VAL A 136 1.07 16.79 -8.61
C VAL A 136 2.06 15.62 -8.71
N PRO A 137 1.92 14.66 -9.66
CA PRO A 137 2.91 13.61 -9.86
C PRO A 137 4.32 14.13 -10.13
N LEU A 138 4.48 15.12 -11.03
CA LEU A 138 5.80 15.67 -11.34
C LEU A 138 6.42 16.38 -10.15
N SER A 139 5.61 17.08 -9.34
CA SER A 139 6.09 17.75 -8.14
C SER A 139 6.58 16.73 -7.10
N ILE A 140 5.76 15.72 -6.79
CA ILE A 140 6.13 14.65 -5.85
C ILE A 140 7.37 13.91 -6.35
N TYR A 141 7.37 13.51 -7.64
CA TYR A 141 8.48 12.85 -8.28
C TYR A 141 9.77 13.66 -8.17
N GLY A 142 9.73 14.97 -8.48
CA GLY A 142 10.88 15.86 -8.39
C GLY A 142 11.39 16.01 -6.95
N VAL A 143 10.50 16.27 -6.00
CA VAL A 143 10.85 16.40 -4.58
C VAL A 143 11.51 15.13 -4.05
N ILE A 144 10.91 13.96 -4.28
CA ILE A 144 11.48 12.67 -3.84
C ILE A 144 12.83 12.43 -4.50
N THR A 145 12.93 12.71 -5.81
CA THR A 145 14.19 12.54 -6.55
C THR A 145 15.30 13.38 -5.93
N VAL A 146 15.05 14.67 -5.65
CA VAL A 146 16.04 15.57 -5.04
C VAL A 146 16.40 15.11 -3.63
N ILE A 147 15.42 14.76 -2.80
CA ILE A 147 15.68 14.29 -1.44
C ILE A 147 16.58 13.05 -1.47
N PHE A 148 16.24 12.03 -2.24
CA PHE A 148 17.02 10.79 -2.25
C PHE A 148 18.40 10.97 -2.88
N THR A 149 18.48 11.66 -4.02
CA THR A 149 19.74 11.74 -4.78
C THR A 149 20.70 12.81 -4.28
N ARG A 150 20.21 13.94 -3.75
CA ARG A 150 21.04 15.08 -3.33
C ARG A 150 21.12 15.24 -1.82
N VAL A 151 20.07 14.92 -1.06
CA VAL A 151 20.08 15.08 0.41
C VAL A 151 20.55 13.79 1.10
N LEU A 152 20.00 12.64 0.70
CA LEU A 152 20.31 11.35 1.30
C LEU A 152 21.47 10.63 0.61
N TYR A 153 21.89 11.07 -0.58
CA TYR A 153 22.90 10.41 -1.41
C TYR A 153 22.61 8.92 -1.70
N VAL A 154 21.32 8.55 -1.69
CA VAL A 154 20.84 7.19 -1.97
C VAL A 154 20.44 7.09 -3.44
N GLY A 155 20.97 6.08 -4.12
CA GLY A 155 20.57 5.76 -5.49
C GLY A 155 19.16 5.19 -5.56
N LEU A 156 18.34 5.74 -6.44
CA LEU A 156 17.03 5.17 -6.77
C LEU A 156 17.17 4.07 -7.84
N PRO A 157 16.27 3.07 -7.88
CA PRO A 157 16.31 2.01 -8.88
C PRO A 157 16.32 2.57 -10.30
N ILE A 158 17.35 2.24 -11.09
CA ILE A 158 17.48 2.71 -12.48
C ILE A 158 16.73 1.82 -13.49
N GLY A 159 16.35 0.60 -13.10
CA GLY A 159 15.78 -0.41 -13.99
C GLY A 159 16.87 -1.22 -14.71
N TYR A 160 16.67 -2.53 -14.88
CA TYR A 160 17.64 -3.40 -15.57
C TYR A 160 17.19 -3.85 -16.97
N TRP A 161 15.97 -3.52 -17.39
CA TRP A 161 15.51 -3.85 -18.75
C TRP A 161 16.21 -2.97 -19.80
N PRO A 162 16.52 -3.53 -20.99
CA PRO A 162 17.10 -2.76 -22.09
C PRO A 162 16.25 -1.51 -22.42
N GLY A 163 16.91 -0.37 -22.64
CA GLY A 163 16.28 0.93 -22.88
C GLY A 163 15.92 1.69 -21.60
N PHE A 164 15.32 1.03 -20.59
CA PHE A 164 15.01 1.66 -19.30
C PHE A 164 16.27 1.94 -18.50
N TYR A 165 17.21 1.00 -18.47
CA TYR A 165 18.51 1.18 -17.83
C TYR A 165 19.25 2.40 -18.40
N ASP A 166 19.31 2.53 -19.72
CA ASP A 166 20.01 3.62 -20.40
C ASP A 166 19.36 4.98 -20.08
N PHE A 167 18.02 5.03 -20.12
CA PHE A 167 17.25 6.21 -19.72
C PHE A 167 17.51 6.59 -18.26
N GLY A 168 17.41 5.64 -17.34
CA GLY A 168 17.64 5.86 -15.91
C GLY A 168 19.05 6.35 -15.63
N ASN A 169 20.05 5.76 -16.29
CA ASN A 169 21.45 6.18 -16.15
C ASN A 169 21.68 7.60 -16.68
N GLN A 170 21.11 7.97 -17.82
CA GLN A 170 21.18 9.34 -18.35
C GLN A 170 20.59 10.36 -17.37
N VAL A 171 19.43 10.06 -16.77
CA VAL A 171 18.80 10.91 -15.76
C VAL A 171 19.71 11.06 -14.54
N VAL A 172 20.32 9.98 -14.06
CA VAL A 172 21.26 10.02 -12.92
C VAL A 172 22.49 10.88 -13.24
N ILE A 173 23.06 10.78 -14.45
CA ILE A 173 24.20 11.60 -14.87
C ILE A 173 23.81 13.09 -14.88
N LEU A 174 22.67 13.43 -15.47
CA LEU A 174 22.12 14.80 -15.46
C LEU A 174 21.88 15.33 -14.04
N LEU A 175 21.41 14.47 -13.13
CA LEU A 175 21.14 14.85 -11.74
C LEU A 175 22.39 14.93 -10.89
N ARG A 176 23.54 14.40 -11.32
CA ARG A 176 24.82 14.42 -10.58
C ARG A 176 25.84 15.39 -11.16
N GLY A 177 25.72 15.74 -12.44
CA GLY A 177 26.37 16.91 -13.03
C GLY A 177 25.95 18.19 -12.32
#